data_AF-A0AAW9SDW3-F1
#
_entry.id   AF-A0AAW9SDW3-F1
#
_cell.length_a   1.000
_cell.length_b   1.000
_cell.length_c   1.000
_cell.angle_alpha   90.00
_cell.angle_beta   90.00
_cell.angle_gamma   90.00
#
_symmetry.space_group_name_H-M   'P 1'
#
loop_
_entity.id
_entity.type
_entity.pdbx_description
1 polymer ?
#
loop_
_entity_poly.entity_id
_entity_poly.type
_entity_poly.pdbx_seq_one_letter_code
_entity_poly.pdbx_strand_id
1 'polypeptide(L)' 'MRSLKTELIFILLGVLISIVYIFYPTPFMMTLFVFVAHPLFIFAMISFLLEVKKDLKDKEVL' A
#
# COMPACT_ATOMS: atom_id res chain seq x y z
N MET A 1 3.71 -2.92 -18.13
CA MET A 1 4.27 -2.88 -16.77
C MET A 1 4.66 -1.44 -16.47
N ARG A 2 3.78 -0.68 -15.78
CA ARG A 2 4.19 0.63 -15.27
C ARG A 2 5.27 0.40 -14.21
N SER A 3 6.15 1.37 -14.04
CA SER A 3 7.18 1.31 -13.01
C SER A 3 6.51 1.33 -11.63
N LEU A 4 6.36 0.14 -11.00
CA LEU A 4 5.81 -0.08 -9.64
C LEU A 4 6.59 0.62 -8.51
N LYS A 5 7.54 1.49 -8.85
CA LYS A 5 8.40 2.20 -7.90
C LYS A 5 7.58 3.02 -6.91
N THR A 6 6.47 3.63 -7.34
CA THR A 6 5.66 4.46 -6.45
C THR A 6 4.82 3.63 -5.48
N GLU A 7 4.15 2.56 -5.93
CA GLU A 7 3.45 1.66 -4.99
C GLU A 7 4.43 1.03 -4.01
N LEU A 8 5.62 0.64 -4.48
CA LEU A 8 6.66 0.05 -3.63
C LEU A 8 7.08 1.00 -2.50
N ILE A 9 7.28 2.29 -2.80
CA ILE A 9 7.62 3.29 -1.78
C ILE A 9 6.49 3.44 -0.76
N PHE A 10 5.23 3.47 -1.21
CA PHE A 10 4.09 3.58 -0.30
C PHE A 10 3.91 2.36 0.57
N ILE A 11 4.09 1.16 0.02
CA ILE A 11 4.09 -0.08 0.81
C ILE A 11 5.24 -0.06 1.81
N LEU A 12 6.45 0.32 1.40
CA LEU A 12 7.62 0.34 2.27
C LEU A 12 7.43 1.32 3.45
N LEU A 13 6.92 2.53 3.17
CA LEU A 13 6.60 3.52 4.20
C LEU A 13 5.50 3.01 5.14
N GLY A 14 4.43 2.43 4.60
CA GLY A 14 3.36 1.86 5.42
C GLY A 14 3.86 0.72 6.31
N VAL A 15 4.70 -0.17 5.79
CA VAL A 15 5.30 -1.28 6.54
C VAL A 15 6.20 -0.75 7.64
N LEU A 16 7.03 0.26 7.36
CA LEU A 16 7.90 0.85 8.38
C LEU A 16 7.09 1.43 9.55
N ILE A 17 6.03 2.19 9.26
CA ILE A 17 5.13 2.75 10.29
C ILE A 17 4.48 1.61 11.09
N SER A 18 4.03 0.55 10.41
CA SER A 18 3.40 -0.61 11.04
C SER A 18 4.35 -1.33 11.99
N ILE A 19 5.60 -1.56 11.56
CA ILE A 19 6.65 -2.18 12.39
C ILE A 19 6.89 -1.35 13.65
N VAL A 20 7.09 -0.04 13.49
CA VAL A 20 7.30 0.86 14.64
C VAL A 20 6.12 0.82 15.61
N TYR A 21 4.88 0.83 15.09
CA TYR A 21 3.67 0.75 15.91
C TYR A 21 3.55 -0.59 16.67
N ILE A 22 3.91 -1.72 16.05
CA ILE A 22 3.87 -3.05 16.69
C ILE A 22 4.78 -3.09 17.93
N PHE A 23 5.98 -2.52 17.84
CA PHE A 23 6.93 -2.51 18.97
C PHE A 23 6.64 -1.40 19.98
N TYR A 24 6.06 -0.27 19.55
CA TYR A 24 5.80 0.90 20.39
C TYR A 24 4.41 1.51 20.13
N PRO A 25 3.33 0.89 20.65
CA PRO A 25 1.95 1.30 20.39
C PRO A 25 1.54 2.51 21.26
N THR A 26 2.13 3.67 20.99
CA THR A 26 1.75 4.94 21.62
C THR A 26 0.56 5.58 20.90
N PRO A 27 -0.22 6.48 21.55
CA PRO A 27 -1.34 7.17 20.90
C PRO A 27 -0.95 7.89 19.60
N PHE A 28 0.24 8.51 19.59
CA PHE A 28 0.78 9.16 18.40
C PHE A 28 1.08 8.17 17.26
N MET A 29 1.72 7.04 17.57
CA MET A 29 2.00 6.00 16.58
C MET A 29 0.72 5.34 16.06
N MET A 30 -0.31 5.21 16.89
CA MET A 30 -1.63 4.75 16.47
C MET A 30 -2.23 5.69 15.42
N THR A 31 -2.13 7.01 15.61
CA THR A 31 -2.58 7.99 14.61
C THR A 31 -1.83 7.83 13.29
N LEU A 32 -0.49 7.70 13.33
CA LEU A 32 0.29 7.47 12.12
C LEU A 32 -0.09 6.15 11.43
N PHE A 33 -0.30 5.08 12.19
CA PHE A 33 -0.70 3.80 11.64
C PHE A 33 -2.08 3.85 10.97
N VAL A 34 -3.08 4.44 11.64
CA VAL A 34 -4.46 4.49 11.12
C VAL A 34 -4.62 5.50 9.98
N PHE A 35 -4.05 6.70 10.10
CA PHE A 35 -4.30 7.78 9.15
C PHE A 35 -3.22 7.94 8.08
N VAL A 36 -2.07 7.28 8.21
CA VAL A 36 -0.99 7.33 7.20
C VAL A 36 -0.76 5.95 6.59
N ALA A 37 -0.47 4.93 7.41
CA ALA A 37 -0.13 3.61 6.86
C ALA A 37 -1.32 2.96 6.13
N HIS A 38 -2.53 2.98 6.70
CA HIS A 38 -3.70 2.40 6.04
C HIS A 38 -4.02 3.05 4.69
N PRO A 39 -4.11 4.39 4.56
CA PRO A 39 -4.32 5.01 3.25
C PRO A 39 -3.24 4.67 2.23
N LEU A 40 -1.96 4.59 2.64
CA LEU A 40 -0.86 4.17 1.76
C LEU A 40 -1.06 2.74 1.25
N PHE A 41 -1.44 1.81 2.12
CA PHE A 41 -1.73 0.44 1.74
C PHE A 41 -2.96 0.32 0.84
N ILE A 42 -4.03 1.04 1.15
CA ILE A 42 -5.26 1.06 0.33
C ILE A 42 -4.94 1.57 -1.07
N PHE A 43 -4.19 2.66 -1.17
CA PHE A 43 -3.79 3.21 -2.46
C PHE A 43 -2.96 2.19 -3.26
N ALA A 44 -1.91 1.63 -2.66
CA ALA A 44 -1.06 0.66 -3.33
C ALA A 44 -1.84 -0.60 -3.79
N MET A 45 -2.76 -1.09 -2.94
CA MET A 45 -3.62 -2.23 -3.25
C MET A 45 -4.57 -1.93 -4.42
N ILE A 46 -5.24 -0.77 -4.41
CA ILE A 46 -6.15 -0.37 -5.49
C ILE A 46 -5.38 -0.19 -6.80
N SER A 47 -4.23 0.50 -6.78
CA SER A 47 -3.41 0.69 -7.97
C SER A 47 -2.97 -0.64 -8.57
N PHE A 48 -2.50 -1.58 -7.73
CA PHE A 48 -2.14 -2.92 -8.17
C PHE A 48 -3.33 -3.69 -8.75
N LEU A 49 -4.48 -3.68 -8.08
CA LEU A 49 -5.70 -4.35 -8.58
C LEU A 49 -6.18 -3.79 -9.92
N LEU A 50 -6.11 -2.47 -10.10
CA LEU A 50 -6.45 -1.85 -11.38
C LEU A 50 -5.47 -2.24 -12.48
N GLU A 51 -4.18 -2.35 -12.19
CA GLU A 51 -3.18 -2.82 -13.16
C GLU A 51 -3.40 -4.29 -13.51
N VAL A 52 -3.63 -5.16 -12.54
CA VAL A 52 -3.95 -6.58 -12.76
C VAL A 52 -5.22 -6.72 -13.59
N LYS A 53 -6.29 -5.99 -13.26
CA LYS A 53 -7.54 -6.00 -14.04
C LYS A 53 -7.31 -5.56 -15.48
N LYS A 54 -6.49 -4.53 -15.69
CA LYS A 54 -6.13 -4.07 -17.03
C LYS A 54 -5.33 -5.14 -17.79
N ASP A 55 -4.31 -5.72 -17.17
CA ASP A 55 -3.46 -6.74 -17.79
C ASP A 55 -4.26 -8.01 -18.16
N LEU A 56 -5.19 -8.43 -17.30
CA LEU A 56 -6.07 -9.56 -17.58
C LEU A 56 -7.05 -9.26 -18.74
N LYS A 57 -7.60 -8.05 -18.79
CA LYS A 57 -8.47 -7.62 -19.90
C LYS A 57 -7.71 -7.52 -21.22
N ASP A 58 -6.49 -6.98 -21.19
CA ASP A 58 -5.62 -6.84 -22.36
C ASP A 58 -5.18 -8.22 -22.91
N LYS A 59 -5.16 -9.25 -22.06
CA LYS A 59 -4.84 -10.65 -22.40
C LYS A 59 -6.06 -11.53 -22.70
N GLU A 60 -7.26 -10.95 -22.73
CA GLU A 60 -8.54 -11.66 -22.99
C GLU A 60 -8.82 -12.84 -22.03
N VAL A 61 -8.27 -12.79 -20.81
CA VAL A 61 -8.46 -13.83 -19.78
C VAL A 61 -9.43 -13.39 -18.68
N LEU A 62 -10.14 -12.28 -18.88
CA LEU A 62 -11.13 -11.71 -17.95
C LEU A 62 -12.53 -11.67 -18.55
#